data_AF-A0A1Q8RRR0-F1
#
_entry.id   AF-A0A1Q8RRR0-F1
#
_cell.length_a   1.000
_cell.length_b   1.000
_cell.length_c   1.000
_cell.angle_alpha   90.00
_cell.angle_beta   90.00
_cell.angle_gamma   90.00
#
_symmetry.space_group_name_H-M   'P 1'
#
loop_
_entity.id
_entity.type
_entity.pdbx_description
1 polymer ?
#
loop_
_entity_poly.entity_id
_entity_poly.type
_entity_poly.pdbx_seq_one_letter_code
_entity_poly.pdbx_strand_id
1 'polypeptide(L)'
;MGVFDLLSAFNDDSWHSCWPSTEERGPQTLLLVFPFLYAIYKGLIFLRGLYRRYFHPLSKFPGHPNACVSTTWAYREALKGYPEETFEVLHKQYKTKALRVGPNELHISDPELYKVIYKQVDSFPKYARFYKSFAASHTLFTETDPVKHKERRRLLNPVLSRAGVLKLEPLMHDKLGILDRKIKRLCHTGEIDIYNAFSTHIYFTRSYALRKACCFNMELVLTAVSVF
;
A
#
# COMPACT_ATOMS: atom_id res chain seq x y z
N MET A 1 -22.55 53.67 -9.69
CA MET A 1 -22.22 52.54 -10.59
C MET A 1 -22.89 51.32 -10.00
N GLY A 2 -23.99 50.90 -10.62
CA GLY A 2 -24.87 49.89 -10.05
C GLY A 2 -24.37 48.47 -10.36
N VAL A 3 -24.78 47.49 -9.56
CA VAL A 3 -24.49 46.06 -9.79
C VAL A 3 -24.93 45.58 -11.19
N PHE A 4 -25.91 46.27 -11.77
CA PHE A 4 -26.38 46.02 -13.14
C PHE A 4 -25.32 46.35 -14.22
N ASP A 5 -24.49 47.38 -14.01
CA ASP A 5 -23.41 47.77 -14.93
C ASP A 5 -22.28 46.73 -14.94
N LEU A 6 -22.07 46.04 -13.81
CA LEU A 6 -21.07 44.96 -13.70
C LEU A 6 -21.52 43.67 -14.39
N LEU A 7 -22.83 43.39 -14.40
CA LEU A 7 -23.37 42.20 -15.07
C LEU A 7 -23.41 42.36 -16.59
N SER A 8 -23.62 43.58 -17.11
CA SER A 8 -23.50 43.83 -18.56
C SER A 8 -22.08 43.67 -19.08
N ALA A 9 -21.05 43.98 -18.27
CA ALA A 9 -19.64 43.82 -18.67
C ALA A 9 -19.18 42.35 -18.71
N PHE A 10 -19.86 41.47 -17.97
CA PHE A 10 -19.56 40.03 -17.97
C PHE A 10 -20.24 39.28 -19.13
N ASN A 11 -21.26 39.89 -19.73
CA ASN A 11 -22.03 39.34 -20.86
C ASN A 11 -21.58 39.91 -22.21
N ASP A 12 -20.48 40.67 -22.24
CA ASP A 12 -19.86 41.19 -23.44
C ASP A 12 -18.81 40.19 -23.93
N ASP A 13 -19.05 39.52 -25.07
CA ASP A 13 -18.18 38.47 -25.65
C ASP A 13 -16.77 38.97 -26.04
N SER A 14 -16.48 40.25 -25.81
CA SER A 14 -15.18 40.90 -25.94
C SER A 14 -14.02 40.21 -25.20
N TRP A 15 -14.29 39.39 -24.17
CA TRP A 15 -13.21 38.66 -23.47
C TRP A 15 -12.50 37.65 -24.38
N HIS A 16 -13.15 37.20 -25.46
CA HIS A 16 -12.56 36.30 -26.45
C HIS A 16 -11.45 36.96 -27.30
N SER A 17 -11.39 38.30 -27.38
CA SER A 17 -10.35 39.02 -28.12
C SER A 17 -9.12 39.39 -27.28
N CYS A 18 -9.18 39.23 -25.94
CA CYS A 18 -8.03 39.48 -25.06
C CYS A 18 -6.99 38.35 -25.07
N TRP A 19 -7.35 37.16 -25.54
CA TRP A 19 -6.43 36.04 -25.66
C TRP A 19 -6.02 35.91 -27.13
N PRO A 20 -4.73 36.09 -27.46
CA PRO A 20 -4.26 35.84 -28.83
C PRO A 20 -4.65 34.42 -29.22
N SER A 21 -5.38 34.28 -30.32
CA SER A 21 -5.75 32.99 -30.89
C SER A 21 -4.47 32.14 -31.05
N THR A 22 -4.56 30.84 -30.78
CA THR A 22 -3.41 29.91 -30.77
C THR A 22 -2.62 29.87 -32.08
N GLU A 23 -3.12 30.50 -33.13
CA GLU A 23 -2.58 30.56 -34.49
C GLU A 23 -1.41 31.55 -34.64
N GLU A 24 -1.26 32.55 -33.76
CA GLU A 24 -0.16 33.54 -33.86
C GLU A 24 1.14 33.14 -33.11
N ARG A 25 1.10 32.06 -32.31
CA ARG A 25 2.31 31.55 -31.61
C ARG A 25 3.11 30.65 -32.55
N GLY A 26 4.09 31.23 -33.24
CA GLY A 26 5.02 30.47 -34.10
C GLY A 26 5.72 29.31 -33.35
N PRO A 27 6.00 28.18 -34.03
CA PRO A 27 6.52 26.94 -33.42
C PRO A 27 7.84 27.15 -32.64
N GLN A 28 8.63 28.16 -33.01
CA GLN A 28 9.84 28.58 -32.30
C GLN A 28 9.63 28.98 -30.83
N THR A 29 8.46 29.53 -30.47
CA THR A 29 8.18 29.95 -29.08
C THR A 29 7.98 28.75 -28.15
N LEU A 30 7.33 27.70 -28.63
CA LEU A 30 7.13 26.45 -27.89
C LEU A 30 8.46 25.72 -27.65
N LEU A 31 9.35 25.73 -28.64
CA LEU A 31 10.68 25.09 -28.56
C LEU A 31 11.60 25.68 -27.48
N LEU A 32 11.39 26.94 -27.07
CA LEU A 32 12.17 27.58 -25.99
C LEU A 32 11.48 27.49 -24.63
N VAL A 33 10.15 27.47 -24.58
CA VAL A 33 9.39 27.39 -23.33
C VAL A 33 9.51 26.00 -22.70
N PHE A 34 9.40 24.92 -23.47
CA PHE A 34 9.52 23.56 -22.96
C PHE A 34 10.86 23.23 -22.27
N PRO A 35 12.04 23.54 -22.83
CA PRO A 35 13.31 23.28 -22.15
C PRO A 35 13.48 24.14 -20.89
N PHE A 36 12.96 25.37 -20.88
CA PHE A 36 12.99 26.22 -19.69
C PHE A 36 12.12 25.66 -18.56
N LEU A 37 10.88 25.25 -18.88
CA LEU A 37 10.00 24.57 -17.92
C LEU A 37 10.61 23.26 -17.42
N TYR A 38 11.24 22.49 -18.31
CA TYR A 38 11.94 21.26 -17.95
C TYR A 38 13.14 21.52 -17.03
N ALA A 39 13.93 22.55 -17.30
CA ALA A 39 15.05 22.96 -16.46
C ALA A 39 14.59 23.39 -15.06
N ILE A 40 13.52 24.19 -14.96
CA ILE A 40 12.90 24.56 -13.69
C ILE A 40 12.43 23.31 -12.93
N TYR A 41 11.72 22.41 -13.61
CA TYR A 41 11.24 21.16 -13.02
C TYR A 41 12.39 20.31 -12.46
N LYS A 42 13.48 20.16 -13.21
CA LYS A 42 14.68 19.44 -12.74
C LYS A 42 15.37 20.14 -11.59
N GLY A 43 15.47 21.47 -11.62
CA GLY A 43 16.00 22.29 -10.53
C GLY A 43 15.22 22.09 -9.23
N LEU A 44 13.88 22.09 -9.30
CA LEU A 44 13.01 21.84 -8.15
C LEU A 44 13.19 20.43 -7.57
N ILE A 45 13.31 19.40 -8.42
CA ILE A 45 13.58 18.03 -7.96
C ILE A 45 14.95 17.94 -7.28
N PHE A 46 15.97 18.57 -7.85
CA PHE A 46 17.32 18.56 -7.30
C PHE A 46 17.37 19.26 -5.93
N LEU A 47 16.78 20.45 -5.82
CA LEU A 47 16.68 21.19 -4.56
C LEU A 47 15.92 20.39 -3.49
N ARG A 48 14.84 19.73 -3.89
CA ARG A 48 14.08 18.83 -3.00
C ARG A 48 14.91 17.63 -2.54
N GLY A 49 15.75 17.09 -3.41
CA GLY A 49 16.68 15.99 -3.07
C GLY A 49 17.74 16.42 -2.04
N LEU A 50 18.34 17.60 -2.25
CA LEU A 50 19.28 18.22 -1.30
C LEU A 50 18.62 18.45 0.07
N TYR A 51 17.43 19.06 0.07
CA TYR A 51 16.65 19.26 1.30
C TYR A 51 16.41 17.93 2.03
N ARG A 52 15.95 16.90 1.31
CA ARG A 52 15.67 15.58 1.87
C ARG A 52 16.89 14.89 2.46
N ARG A 53 18.07 15.09 1.84
CA ARG A 53 19.32 14.47 2.27
C ARG A 53 19.88 15.15 3.52
N TYR A 54 19.91 16.48 3.57
CA TYR A 54 20.64 17.23 4.61
C TYR A 54 19.72 17.85 5.68
N PHE A 55 18.63 18.49 5.26
CA PHE A 55 17.79 19.32 6.15
C PHE A 55 16.53 18.62 6.66
N HIS A 56 16.22 17.43 6.14
CA HIS A 56 15.06 16.66 6.59
C HIS A 56 15.22 16.22 8.05
N PRO A 57 14.16 16.18 8.88
CA PRO A 57 14.27 15.71 10.27
C PRO A 57 14.84 14.29 10.40
N LEU A 58 14.63 13.43 9.39
CA LEU A 58 15.19 12.09 9.32
C LEU A 58 16.61 12.01 8.74
N SER A 59 17.27 13.13 8.43
CA SER A 59 18.67 13.13 7.92
C SER A 59 19.67 12.63 8.95
N LYS A 60 19.31 12.67 10.24
CA LYS A 60 20.11 12.13 11.36
C LYS A 60 20.30 10.62 11.29
N PHE A 61 19.41 9.91 10.60
CA PHE A 61 19.47 8.45 10.47
C PHE A 61 20.29 8.07 9.24
N PRO A 62 21.28 7.17 9.38
CA PRO A 62 22.02 6.66 8.24
C PRO A 62 21.11 5.86 7.31
N GLY A 63 21.40 5.89 6.03
CA GLY A 63 20.63 5.20 5.01
C GLY A 63 21.30 5.30 3.65
N HIS A 64 20.92 4.38 2.76
CA HIS A 64 21.45 4.35 1.41
C HIS A 64 21.18 5.71 0.72
N PRO A 65 22.15 6.29 -0.03
CA PRO A 65 22.00 7.62 -0.63
C PRO A 65 20.71 7.81 -1.42
N ASN A 66 20.36 6.81 -2.23
CA ASN A 66 19.14 6.83 -3.04
C ASN A 66 17.86 6.73 -2.20
N ALA A 67 17.90 6.03 -1.05
CA ALA A 67 16.78 5.89 -0.12
C ALA A 67 16.41 7.21 0.56
N CYS A 68 17.40 8.09 0.76
CA CYS A 68 17.19 9.39 1.39
C CYS A 68 16.47 10.38 0.47
N VAL A 69 16.60 10.21 -0.85
CA VAL A 69 16.06 11.13 -1.85
C VAL A 69 14.67 10.68 -2.34
N SER A 70 14.47 9.38 -2.58
CA SER A 70 13.21 8.83 -3.10
C SER A 70 12.91 7.43 -2.55
N THR A 71 11.64 7.03 -2.64
CA THR A 71 11.17 5.67 -2.28
C THR A 71 11.49 4.63 -3.37
N THR A 72 11.99 5.06 -4.53
CA THR A 72 12.30 4.19 -5.67
C THR A 72 13.35 3.14 -5.33
N TRP A 73 14.30 3.47 -4.46
CA TRP A 73 15.30 2.51 -4.01
C TRP A 73 14.68 1.35 -3.24
N ALA A 74 13.86 1.63 -2.22
CA ALA A 74 13.18 0.59 -1.44
C ALA A 74 12.25 -0.25 -2.31
N TYR A 75 11.56 0.36 -3.28
CA TYR A 75 10.74 -0.36 -4.25
C TYR A 75 11.58 -1.32 -5.11
N ARG A 76 12.74 -0.89 -5.59
CA ARG A 76 13.66 -1.75 -6.35
C ARG A 76 14.19 -2.91 -5.52
N GLU A 77 14.51 -2.69 -4.25
CA GLU A 77 14.90 -3.78 -3.35
C GLU A 77 13.74 -4.75 -3.10
N ALA A 78 12.51 -4.25 -2.95
CA ALA A 78 11.32 -5.09 -2.81
C ALA A 78 11.06 -5.96 -4.05
N LEU A 79 11.32 -5.45 -5.26
CA LEU A 79 11.20 -6.22 -6.51
C LEU A 79 12.21 -7.38 -6.62
N LYS A 80 13.30 -7.37 -5.85
CA LYS A 80 14.23 -8.50 -5.80
C LYS A 80 13.70 -9.68 -4.97
N GLY A 81 12.62 -9.48 -4.21
CA GLY A 81 11.97 -10.50 -3.40
C GLY A 81 12.37 -10.49 -1.92
N TYR A 82 13.63 -10.20 -1.61
CA TYR A 82 14.20 -10.30 -0.25
C TYR A 82 14.78 -8.97 0.26
N PRO A 83 13.99 -7.90 0.39
CA PRO A 83 14.48 -6.60 0.87
C PRO A 83 15.05 -6.63 2.30
N GLU A 84 14.59 -7.56 3.14
CA GLU A 84 15.03 -7.77 4.52
C GLU A 84 16.51 -8.11 4.62
N GLU A 85 17.04 -8.93 3.70
CA GLU A 85 18.46 -9.29 3.68
C GLU A 85 19.32 -8.04 3.42
N THR A 86 18.93 -7.23 2.43
CA THR A 86 19.59 -5.95 2.14
C THR A 86 19.54 -5.03 3.36
N PHE A 87 18.40 -4.94 4.05
CA PHE A 87 18.29 -4.09 5.23
C PHE A 87 19.16 -4.58 6.38
N GLU A 88 19.23 -5.89 6.61
CA GLU A 88 20.11 -6.49 7.63
C GLU A 88 21.58 -6.17 7.35
N VAL A 89 22.03 -6.33 6.10
CA VAL A 89 23.40 -5.98 5.68
C VAL A 89 23.68 -4.50 5.95
N LEU A 90 22.76 -3.60 5.61
CA LEU A 90 22.93 -2.16 5.85
C LEU A 90 22.92 -1.80 7.33
N HIS A 91 22.08 -2.45 8.15
CA HIS A 91 22.09 -2.27 9.60
C HIS A 91 23.44 -2.67 10.20
N LYS A 92 24.03 -3.79 9.75
CA LYS A 92 25.38 -4.24 10.15
C LYS A 92 26.46 -3.27 9.69
N GLN A 93 26.41 -2.85 8.42
CA GLN A 93 27.39 -1.94 7.83
C GLN A 93 27.42 -0.57 8.52
N TYR A 94 26.27 0.05 8.74
CA TYR A 94 26.16 1.35 9.39
C TYR A 94 26.14 1.27 10.93
N LYS A 95 26.16 0.06 11.50
CA LYS A 95 26.07 -0.19 12.95
C LYS A 95 24.92 0.59 13.61
N THR A 96 23.75 0.56 12.98
CA THR A 96 22.55 1.29 13.42
C THR A 96 21.41 0.35 13.73
N LYS A 97 20.54 0.75 14.66
CA LYS A 97 19.25 0.09 14.91
C LYS A 97 18.08 0.72 14.15
N ALA A 98 18.29 1.91 13.56
CA ALA A 98 17.31 2.61 12.73
C ALA A 98 17.97 3.04 11.42
N LEU A 99 17.43 2.55 10.31
CA LEU A 99 17.95 2.77 8.96
C LEU A 99 16.91 3.55 8.15
N ARG A 100 17.36 4.57 7.43
CA ARG A 100 16.49 5.33 6.53
C ARG A 100 16.32 4.60 5.19
N VAL A 101 15.11 4.12 4.92
CA VAL A 101 14.74 3.38 3.70
C VAL A 101 13.91 4.21 2.71
N GLY A 102 13.37 5.35 3.16
CA GLY A 102 12.69 6.32 2.31
C GLY A 102 12.81 7.74 2.86
N PRO A 103 12.30 8.76 2.12
CA PRO A 103 12.33 10.14 2.57
C PRO A 103 11.67 10.33 3.94
N ASN A 104 10.55 9.63 4.16
CA ASN A 104 9.70 9.67 5.36
C ASN A 104 9.55 8.29 6.02
N GLU A 105 10.48 7.36 5.75
CA GLU A 105 10.34 5.95 6.15
C GLU A 105 11.64 5.47 6.81
N LEU A 106 11.49 4.86 7.99
CA LEU A 106 12.57 4.25 8.74
C LEU A 106 12.29 2.75 8.90
N HIS A 107 13.33 1.96 8.72
CA HIS A 107 13.38 0.56 9.10
C HIS A 107 14.05 0.44 10.46
N ILE A 108 13.40 -0.25 11.40
CA ILE A 108 13.84 -0.35 12.80
C ILE A 108 14.09 -1.83 13.10
N SER A 109 15.30 -2.15 13.57
CA SER A 109 15.69 -3.51 13.95
C SER A 109 15.71 -3.74 15.47
N ASP A 110 15.37 -2.73 16.27
CA ASP A 110 15.39 -2.84 17.74
C ASP A 110 14.15 -3.59 18.27
N PRO A 111 14.30 -4.77 18.89
CA PRO A 111 13.18 -5.50 19.49
C PRO A 111 12.55 -4.77 20.68
N GLU A 112 13.29 -3.91 21.38
CA GLU A 112 12.77 -3.17 22.55
C GLU A 112 11.68 -2.17 22.13
N LEU A 113 11.79 -1.62 20.91
CA LEU A 113 10.82 -0.67 20.36
C LEU A 113 9.52 -1.34 19.89
N TYR A 114 9.47 -2.67 19.79
CA TYR A 114 8.26 -3.38 19.34
C TYR A 114 7.04 -3.03 20.19
N LYS A 115 7.19 -3.06 21.52
CA LYS A 115 6.11 -2.73 22.45
C LYS A 115 5.70 -1.27 22.40
N VAL A 116 6.60 -0.37 22.00
CA VAL A 116 6.34 1.07 21.87
C VAL A 116 5.55 1.35 20.59
N ILE A 117 5.94 0.72 19.47
CA ILE A 117 5.32 0.94 18.17
C ILE A 117 3.94 0.26 18.10
N TYR A 118 3.84 -0.98 18.60
CA TYR A 118 2.63 -1.81 18.50
C TYR A 118 1.77 -1.80 19.77
N LYS A 119 1.86 -0.76 20.60
CA LYS A 119 0.98 -0.59 21.76
C LYS A 119 -0.49 -0.44 21.35
N GLN A 120 -1.41 -0.95 22.17
CA GLN A 120 -2.85 -0.88 21.91
C GLN A 120 -3.48 0.47 22.25
N VAL A 121 -2.90 1.19 23.20
CA VAL A 121 -3.35 2.52 23.66
C VAL A 121 -2.46 3.58 23.00
N ASP A 122 -3.07 4.59 22.38
CA ASP A 122 -2.38 5.65 21.61
C ASP A 122 -1.43 5.09 20.53
N SER A 123 -1.89 4.07 19.81
CA SER A 123 -1.13 3.40 18.76
C SER A 123 -0.79 4.33 17.59
N PHE A 124 0.36 4.14 16.97
CA PHE A 124 0.65 4.80 15.69
C PHE A 124 -0.36 4.36 14.62
N PRO A 125 -0.98 5.30 13.89
CA PRO A 125 -1.91 4.94 12.83
C PRO A 125 -1.16 4.25 11.69
N LYS A 126 -1.84 3.31 11.04
CA LYS A 126 -1.34 2.64 9.85
C LYS A 126 -1.06 3.66 8.75
N TYR A 127 0.04 3.46 8.01
CA TYR A 127 0.40 4.35 6.92
C TYR A 127 -0.57 4.23 5.74
N ALA A 128 -1.43 5.24 5.56
CA ALA A 128 -2.54 5.16 4.62
C ALA A 128 -2.13 4.90 3.17
N ARG A 129 -0.98 5.41 2.71
CA ARG A 129 -0.52 5.18 1.33
C ARG A 129 -0.17 3.71 1.08
N PHE A 130 0.43 3.04 2.06
CA PHE A 130 0.74 1.62 1.97
C PHE A 130 -0.54 0.78 1.95
N TYR A 131 -1.48 1.02 2.86
CA TYR A 131 -2.70 0.20 2.90
C TYR A 131 -3.68 0.48 1.75
N LYS A 132 -3.63 1.66 1.13
CA LYS A 132 -4.40 1.97 -0.08
C LYS A 132 -3.98 1.15 -1.31
N SER A 133 -2.75 0.61 -1.36
CA SER A 133 -2.29 -0.17 -2.51
C SER A 133 -2.92 -1.56 -2.60
N PHE A 134 -3.54 -2.06 -1.53
CA PHE A 134 -4.14 -3.39 -1.47
C PHE A 134 -5.51 -3.50 -2.16
N ALA A 135 -6.01 -2.43 -2.81
CA ALA A 135 -7.28 -2.37 -3.55
C ALA A 135 -8.55 -2.84 -2.78
N ALA A 136 -8.45 -3.10 -1.48
CA ALA A 136 -9.53 -3.55 -0.63
C ALA A 136 -9.84 -2.45 0.39
N SER A 137 -10.84 -1.62 0.13
CA SER A 137 -11.27 -0.59 1.08
C SER A 137 -12.05 -1.22 2.25
N HIS A 138 -11.94 -0.63 3.44
CA HIS A 138 -12.76 -0.95 4.61
C HIS A 138 -12.67 -2.38 5.18
N THR A 139 -11.58 -3.12 4.93
CA THR A 139 -11.33 -4.41 5.60
C THR A 139 -10.69 -4.21 6.97
N LEU A 140 -10.74 -5.20 7.87
CA LEU A 140 -9.98 -5.14 9.14
C LEU A 140 -8.48 -4.91 8.88
N PHE A 141 -7.94 -5.47 7.81
CA PHE A 141 -6.53 -5.33 7.46
C PHE A 141 -6.18 -3.92 6.97
N THR A 142 -6.99 -3.36 6.07
CA THR A 142 -6.72 -2.08 5.39
C THR A 142 -7.28 -0.85 6.10
N GLU A 143 -8.17 -1.01 7.08
CA GLU A 143 -8.72 0.11 7.84
C GLU A 143 -7.60 0.82 8.63
N THR A 144 -7.49 2.14 8.41
CA THR A 144 -6.43 3.01 8.95
C THR A 144 -6.93 3.84 10.12
N ASP A 145 -8.25 4.06 10.21
CA ASP A 145 -8.89 4.72 11.33
C ASP A 145 -8.92 3.77 12.55
N PRO A 146 -8.25 4.11 13.67
CA PRO A 146 -8.19 3.28 14.85
C PRO A 146 -9.58 2.95 15.43
N VAL A 147 -10.54 3.88 15.35
CA VAL A 147 -11.89 3.72 15.91
C VAL A 147 -12.66 2.68 15.10
N LYS A 148 -12.70 2.85 13.77
CA LYS A 148 -13.36 1.89 12.86
C LYS A 148 -12.67 0.53 12.88
N HIS A 149 -11.34 0.51 12.98
CA HIS A 149 -10.59 -0.73 13.12
C HIS A 149 -10.97 -1.48 14.40
N LYS A 150 -11.09 -0.77 15.53
CA LYS A 150 -11.52 -1.35 16.82
C LYS A 150 -12.93 -1.93 16.76
N GLU A 151 -13.87 -1.22 16.13
CA GLU A 151 -15.24 -1.69 15.94
C GLU A 151 -15.28 -2.98 15.10
N ARG A 152 -14.61 -2.99 13.94
CA ARG A 152 -14.51 -4.19 13.08
C ARG A 152 -13.83 -5.36 13.79
N ARG A 153 -12.78 -5.08 14.57
CA ARG A 153 -12.10 -6.11 15.36
C ARG A 153 -13.02 -6.73 16.40
N ARG A 154 -13.86 -5.91 17.06
CA ARG A 154 -14.84 -6.39 18.04
C ARG A 154 -15.79 -7.43 17.45
N LEU A 155 -16.23 -7.24 16.21
CA LEU A 155 -17.12 -8.18 15.52
C LEU A 155 -16.44 -9.53 15.21
N LEU A 156 -15.12 -9.54 15.01
CA LEU A 156 -14.35 -10.76 14.71
C LEU A 156 -13.84 -11.51 15.96
N ASN A 157 -13.76 -10.83 17.10
CA ASN A 157 -13.26 -11.42 18.35
C ASN A 157 -13.96 -12.71 18.78
N PRO A 158 -15.29 -12.90 18.65
CA PRO A 158 -15.95 -14.15 19.00
C PRO A 158 -15.44 -15.35 18.18
N VAL A 159 -15.23 -15.17 16.87
CA VAL A 159 -14.73 -16.22 15.97
C VAL A 159 -13.27 -16.55 16.28
N LEU A 160 -12.47 -15.54 16.62
CA LEU A 160 -11.06 -15.67 16.99
C LEU A 160 -10.85 -16.04 18.47
N SER A 161 -11.92 -16.24 19.24
CA SER A 161 -11.83 -16.69 20.62
C SER A 161 -11.52 -18.18 20.69
N ARG A 162 -11.00 -18.66 21.83
CA ARG A 162 -10.76 -20.11 22.03
C ARG A 162 -12.00 -20.95 21.72
N ALA A 163 -13.18 -20.51 22.19
CA ALA A 163 -14.44 -21.21 21.93
C ALA A 163 -14.82 -21.18 20.43
N GLY A 164 -14.59 -20.04 19.76
CA GLY A 164 -14.81 -19.91 18.32
C GLY A 164 -13.90 -20.83 17.49
N VAL A 165 -12.62 -20.91 17.87
CA VAL A 165 -11.63 -21.81 17.24
C VAL A 165 -12.02 -23.27 17.44
N LEU A 166 -12.36 -23.68 18.66
CA LEU A 166 -12.81 -25.06 18.94
C LEU A 166 -14.10 -25.43 18.17
N LYS A 167 -15.00 -24.46 17.96
CA LYS A 167 -16.19 -24.67 17.12
C LYS A 167 -15.84 -24.88 15.64
N LEU A 168 -14.73 -24.30 15.16
CA LEU A 168 -14.26 -24.42 13.78
C LEU A 168 -13.38 -25.65 13.55
N GLU A 169 -12.80 -26.23 14.60
CA GLU A 169 -11.90 -27.38 14.56
C GLU A 169 -12.46 -28.57 13.75
N PRO A 170 -13.73 -29.02 13.93
CA PRO A 170 -14.25 -30.15 13.15
C PRO A 170 -14.26 -29.85 11.65
N LEU A 171 -14.61 -28.63 11.27
CA LEU A 171 -14.58 -28.20 9.87
C LEU A 171 -13.16 -28.22 9.32
N MET A 172 -12.16 -27.82 10.10
CA MET A 172 -10.75 -27.92 9.68
C MET A 172 -10.34 -29.38 9.49
N HIS A 173 -10.75 -30.28 10.40
CA HIS A 173 -10.47 -31.71 10.31
C HIS A 173 -11.07 -32.34 9.04
N ASP A 174 -12.32 -31.98 8.70
CA ASP A 174 -12.97 -32.43 7.46
C ASP A 174 -12.18 -32.01 6.22
N LYS A 175 -11.68 -30.77 6.21
CA LYS A 175 -10.91 -30.22 5.10
C LYS A 175 -9.55 -30.90 4.99
N LEU A 176 -8.84 -31.09 6.10
CA LEU A 176 -7.61 -31.87 6.14
C LEU A 176 -7.82 -33.31 5.66
N GLY A 177 -8.94 -33.94 6.02
CA GLY A 177 -9.30 -35.26 5.50
C GLY A 177 -9.49 -35.31 3.99
N ILE A 178 -10.03 -34.25 3.38
CA ILE A 178 -10.10 -34.13 1.90
C ILE A 178 -8.70 -34.02 1.31
N LEU A 179 -7.81 -33.23 1.93
CA LEU A 179 -6.43 -33.07 1.48
C LEU A 179 -5.67 -34.40 1.57
N ASP A 180 -5.76 -35.11 2.70
CA ASP A 180 -5.14 -36.43 2.90
C ASP A 180 -5.58 -37.44 1.83
N ARG A 181 -6.89 -37.54 1.56
CA ARG A 181 -7.40 -38.42 0.49
C ARG A 181 -6.84 -38.06 -0.88
N LYS A 182 -6.69 -36.76 -1.19
CA LYS A 182 -6.11 -36.32 -2.47
C LYS A 182 -4.63 -36.66 -2.57
N ILE A 183 -3.86 -36.45 -1.50
CA ILE A 183 -2.44 -36.79 -1.44
C ILE A 183 -2.26 -38.29 -1.62
N LYS A 184 -3.02 -39.13 -0.90
CA LYS A 184 -2.98 -40.60 -1.03
C LYS A 184 -3.34 -41.07 -2.44
N ARG A 185 -4.28 -40.40 -3.12
CA ARG A 185 -4.62 -40.73 -4.51
C ARG A 185 -3.47 -40.42 -5.47
N LEU A 186 -2.76 -39.32 -5.26
CA LEU A 186 -1.74 -38.80 -6.19
C LEU A 186 -0.33 -39.34 -5.89
N CYS A 187 -0.09 -39.91 -4.71
CA CYS A 187 1.26 -40.38 -4.34
C CYS A 187 1.77 -41.51 -5.22
N HIS A 188 0.86 -42.26 -5.88
CA HIS A 188 1.20 -43.32 -6.82
C HIS A 188 1.50 -42.80 -8.24
N THR A 189 1.20 -41.53 -8.54
CA THR A 189 1.30 -40.96 -9.89
C THR A 189 2.60 -40.18 -10.11
N GLY A 190 3.27 -39.74 -9.04
CA GLY A 190 4.55 -39.03 -9.12
C GLY A 190 4.86 -38.19 -7.88
N GLU A 191 5.87 -37.34 -8.00
CA GLU A 191 6.25 -36.38 -6.96
C GLU A 191 5.16 -35.31 -6.77
N ILE A 192 4.84 -35.01 -5.52
CA ILE A 192 3.81 -34.02 -5.15
C ILE A 192 4.49 -32.79 -4.58
N ASP A 193 4.25 -31.65 -5.20
CA ASP A 193 4.58 -30.37 -4.60
C ASP A 193 3.60 -30.03 -3.47
N ILE A 194 4.12 -30.10 -2.24
CA ILE A 194 3.40 -29.81 -1.00
C ILE A 194 2.88 -28.36 -1.00
N TYR A 195 3.65 -27.40 -1.51
CA TYR A 195 3.24 -25.99 -1.54
C TYR A 195 1.97 -25.82 -2.36
N ASN A 196 1.92 -26.44 -3.54
CA ASN A 196 0.74 -26.42 -4.41
C ASN A 196 -0.43 -27.20 -3.82
N ALA A 197 -0.18 -28.32 -3.14
CA ALA A 197 -1.21 -29.11 -2.46
C ALA A 197 -1.92 -28.29 -1.36
N PHE A 198 -1.16 -27.62 -0.50
CA PHE A 198 -1.70 -26.75 0.55
C PHE A 198 -2.36 -25.49 -0.03
N SER A 199 -1.73 -24.83 -1.01
CA SER A 199 -2.28 -23.63 -1.63
C SER A 199 -3.64 -23.90 -2.27
N THR A 200 -3.75 -24.94 -3.10
CA THR A 200 -5.01 -25.34 -3.74
C THR A 200 -6.08 -25.69 -2.70
N HIS A 201 -5.69 -26.30 -1.58
CA HIS A 201 -6.61 -26.63 -0.50
C HIS A 201 -7.20 -25.38 0.17
N ILE A 202 -6.40 -24.34 0.37
CA ILE A 202 -6.86 -23.06 0.93
C ILE A 202 -7.84 -22.37 -0.04
N TYR A 203 -7.52 -22.32 -1.34
CA TYR A 203 -8.41 -21.74 -2.36
C TYR A 203 -9.76 -22.47 -2.45
N PHE A 204 -9.73 -23.79 -2.38
CA PHE A 204 -10.93 -24.61 -2.37
C PHE A 204 -11.74 -24.37 -1.09
N THR A 205 -11.10 -24.37 0.08
CA THR A 205 -11.79 -24.09 1.35
C THR A 205 -12.42 -22.71 1.37
N ARG A 206 -11.73 -21.69 0.86
CA ARG A 206 -12.28 -20.34 0.67
C ARG A 206 -13.49 -20.36 -0.27
N SER A 207 -13.42 -21.06 -1.40
CA SER A 207 -14.53 -21.16 -2.36
C SER A 207 -15.76 -21.88 -1.78
N TYR A 208 -15.56 -22.87 -0.91
CA TYR A 208 -16.65 -23.62 -0.25
C TYR A 208 -17.21 -22.87 0.97
N ALA A 209 -16.37 -22.17 1.72
CA ALA A 209 -16.79 -21.28 2.80
C ALA A 209 -17.60 -20.10 2.24
N LEU A 210 -17.17 -19.51 1.13
CA LEU A 210 -17.92 -18.49 0.41
C LEU A 210 -19.23 -19.04 -0.16
N ARG A 211 -19.27 -20.29 -0.65
CA ARG A 211 -20.54 -20.90 -1.09
C ARG A 211 -21.53 -21.14 0.05
N LYS A 212 -21.07 -21.59 1.22
CA LYS A 212 -21.93 -21.72 2.42
C LYS A 212 -22.32 -20.37 3.02
N ALA A 213 -21.45 -19.35 2.95
CA ALA A 213 -21.75 -18.00 3.40
C ALA A 213 -22.67 -17.23 2.43
N CYS A 214 -22.56 -17.47 1.12
CA CYS A 214 -23.47 -16.93 0.09
C CYS A 214 -24.91 -17.43 0.27
N CYS A 215 -25.14 -18.60 0.88
CA CYS A 215 -26.48 -19.02 1.28
C CYS A 215 -27.02 -18.31 2.53
N PHE A 216 -26.19 -17.55 3.27
CA PHE A 216 -26.58 -16.96 4.56
C PHE A 216 -26.55 -15.43 4.61
N ASN A 217 -26.01 -14.75 3.60
CA ASN A 217 -26.27 -13.33 3.35
C ASN A 217 -25.73 -12.95 1.96
N MET A 218 -26.65 -12.86 1.00
CA MET A 218 -26.38 -12.29 -0.30
C MET A 218 -26.39 -10.75 -0.18
N GLU A 219 -25.60 -10.09 -1.03
CA GLU A 219 -25.41 -8.64 -1.17
C GLU A 219 -24.36 -8.00 -0.23
N LEU A 220 -23.08 -7.91 -0.67
CA LEU A 220 -22.50 -6.61 -1.04
C LEU A 220 -21.00 -6.57 -1.46
N VAL A 221 -20.18 -7.63 -1.38
CA VAL A 221 -18.69 -7.41 -1.42
C VAL A 221 -17.88 -8.32 -2.37
N LEU A 222 -18.50 -8.97 -3.36
CA LEU A 222 -17.81 -10.01 -4.15
C LEU A 222 -17.32 -9.64 -5.57
N THR A 223 -17.20 -8.36 -5.91
CA THR A 223 -16.65 -7.95 -7.23
C THR A 223 -15.21 -7.42 -7.23
N ALA A 224 -14.49 -7.37 -6.10
CA ALA A 224 -13.19 -6.67 -6.05
C ALA A 224 -11.93 -7.51 -5.74
N VAL A 225 -12.03 -8.84 -5.57
CA VAL A 225 -10.83 -9.67 -5.23
C VAL A 225 -10.72 -10.89 -6.15
N SER A 226 -10.72 -10.62 -7.44
CA SER A 226 -10.19 -11.53 -8.46
C SER A 226 -9.29 -10.69 -9.36
N VAL A 227 -8.08 -11.16 -9.60
CA VAL A 227 -6.91 -10.44 -10.17
C VAL A 227 -6.13 -9.66 -9.11
N PHE A 228 -5.36 -10.37 -8.29
CA PHE A 228 -3.90 -10.33 -8.20
C PHE A 228 -3.44 -11.48 -7.29
#